data_AF-A0AA43GZB5-F1
#
_entry.id   AF-A0AA43GZB5-F1
#
_cell.length_a   1.000
_cell.length_b   1.000
_cell.length_c   1.000
_cell.angle_alpha   90.00
_cell.angle_beta   90.00
_cell.angle_gamma   90.00
#
_symmetry.space_group_name_H-M   'P 1'
#
loop_
_entity.id
_entity.type
_entity.pdbx_description
1 polymer ?
#
loop_
_entity_poly.entity_id
_entity_poly.type
_entity_poly.pdbx_seq_one_letter_code
_entity_poly.pdbx_strand_id
1 'polypeptide(L)'
;MAKEPDNQINQPISQDPHLRKEPTVKERNLTVNPGDIIVHESQSVEEKAQQVALDVPDITGDRITVPTYFVVEYPDGTKKALHHVRDAEEISDVIRQARMDEHGNRIWW
;
A
#
# COMPACT_ATOMS: atom_id res chain seq x y z
N MET A 1 11.11 24.15 11.15
CA MET A 1 10.67 22.76 11.35
C MET A 1 9.24 22.68 10.86
N ALA A 2 9.01 22.13 9.67
CA ALA A 2 7.66 21.94 9.15
C ALA A 2 7.00 20.82 9.97
N LYS A 3 5.82 21.07 10.53
CA LYS A 3 4.98 20.02 11.13
C LYS A 3 4.57 19.09 9.99
N GLU A 4 4.94 17.82 10.07
CA GLU A 4 4.30 16.78 9.27
C GLU A 4 2.79 16.82 9.56
N PRO A 5 1.92 16.75 8.55
CA PRO A 5 0.48 16.74 8.79
C PRO A 5 0.11 15.46 9.54
N ASP A 6 -0.47 15.61 10.73
CA ASP A 6 -0.88 14.58 11.71
C ASP A 6 -1.88 13.51 11.19
N ASN A 7 -2.14 13.48 9.87
CA ASN A 7 -3.16 12.64 9.23
C ASN A 7 -2.60 11.83 8.04
N GLN A 8 -1.28 11.69 7.94
CA GLN A 8 -0.65 10.90 6.88
C GLN A 8 -0.66 9.41 7.26
N ILE A 9 -1.30 8.58 6.43
CA ILE A 9 -1.34 7.12 6.64
C ILE A 9 0.00 6.55 6.16
N ASN A 10 0.87 6.20 7.11
CA ASN A 10 2.20 5.68 6.83
C ASN A 10 2.13 4.23 6.33
N GLN A 11 2.59 3.99 5.11
CA GLN A 11 2.69 2.64 4.55
C GLN A 11 3.99 1.95 5.01
N PRO A 12 4.04 0.61 5.06
CA PRO A 12 5.18 -0.14 5.60
C PRO A 12 6.51 0.11 4.87
N ILE A 13 6.46 0.58 3.61
CA ILE A 13 7.65 1.00 2.85
C ILE A 13 8.39 2.18 3.49
N SER A 14 7.70 2.99 4.30
CA SER A 14 8.29 4.14 5.01
C SER A 14 8.99 3.78 6.33
N GLN A 15 8.95 2.51 6.77
CA GLN A 15 9.54 2.12 8.06
C GLN A 15 11.03 1.81 7.98
N ASP A 16 11.76 2.28 9.01
CA ASP A 16 13.16 1.96 9.24
C ASP A 16 13.37 0.43 9.28
N PRO A 17 14.25 -0.12 8.42
CA PRO A 17 14.61 -1.54 8.43
C PRO A 17 14.97 -2.10 9.82
N HIS A 18 15.54 -1.28 10.71
CA HIS A 18 16.00 -1.69 12.03
C HIS A 18 14.88 -1.85 13.08
N LEU A 19 13.68 -1.31 12.82
CA LEU A 19 12.54 -1.39 13.76
C LEU A 19 11.61 -2.57 13.48
N ARG A 20 11.94 -3.40 12.49
CA ARG A 20 11.06 -4.47 12.01
C ARG A 20 11.08 -5.69 12.93
N LYS A 21 9.90 -6.28 13.15
CA LYS A 21 9.78 -7.56 13.85
C LYS A 21 10.03 -8.71 12.87
N GLU A 22 10.81 -9.71 13.30
CA GLU A 22 10.99 -10.91 12.49
C GLU A 22 9.68 -11.71 12.39
N PRO A 23 9.36 -12.27 11.20
CA PRO A 23 8.18 -13.10 11.02
C PRO A 23 8.33 -14.40 11.82
N THR A 24 7.22 -14.85 12.38
CA THR A 24 7.11 -16.09 13.17
C THR A 24 7.21 -17.34 12.28
N VAL A 25 7.50 -18.50 12.88
CA VAL A 25 7.55 -19.79 12.15
C VAL A 25 6.24 -20.12 11.43
N LYS A 26 5.10 -19.71 11.99
CA LYS A 26 3.78 -19.91 11.37
C LYS A 26 3.60 -19.03 10.13
N GLU A 27 4.06 -17.79 10.18
CA GLU A 27 4.01 -16.86 9.04
C GLU A 27 4.96 -17.27 7.91
N ARG A 28 6.11 -17.89 8.25
CA ARG A 28 7.09 -18.40 7.26
C ARG A 28 6.60 -19.64 6.50
N ASN A 29 5.63 -20.38 7.03
CA ASN A 29 5.16 -21.67 6.48
C ASN A 29 3.83 -21.56 5.72
N LEU A 30 3.42 -20.35 5.31
CA LEU A 30 2.19 -20.16 4.54
C LEU A 30 2.45 -20.41 3.05
N THR A 31 1.49 -21.06 2.36
CA THR A 31 1.52 -21.25 0.90
C THR A 31 1.23 -19.95 0.15
N VAL A 32 0.58 -18.99 0.82
CA VAL A 32 0.24 -17.66 0.32
C VAL A 32 0.83 -16.61 1.24
N ASN A 33 1.12 -15.43 0.71
CA ASN A 33 1.61 -14.36 1.55
C ASN A 33 0.52 -13.93 2.55
N PRO A 34 0.88 -13.57 3.80
CA PRO A 34 -0.09 -13.12 4.80
C PRO A 34 -0.97 -11.97 4.32
N GLY A 35 -0.38 -11.01 3.60
CA GLY A 35 -1.10 -9.86 3.06
C GLY A 35 -2.05 -10.19 1.92
N ASP A 36 -1.97 -11.35 1.29
CA ASP A 36 -2.91 -11.80 0.25
C ASP A 36 -4.09 -12.60 0.84
N ILE A 37 -4.06 -12.86 2.16
CA ILE A 37 -5.13 -13.56 2.87
C ILE A 37 -6.30 -12.59 3.08
N ILE A 38 -7.44 -12.93 2.49
CA ILE A 38 -8.63 -12.12 2.59
C ILE A 38 -9.30 -12.39 3.92
N VAL A 39 -9.23 -11.41 4.83
CA VAL A 39 -9.99 -11.46 6.07
C VAL A 39 -11.46 -11.21 5.75
N HIS A 40 -12.36 -12.04 6.28
CA HIS A 40 -13.80 -11.89 6.07
C HIS A 40 -14.40 -10.69 6.81
N GLU A 41 -13.68 -10.16 7.80
CA GLU A 41 -14.06 -9.01 8.61
C GLU A 41 -13.71 -7.71 7.88
N SER A 42 -14.57 -6.70 8.02
CA SER A 42 -14.32 -5.36 7.48
C SER A 42 -13.19 -4.70 8.26
N GLN A 43 -12.13 -4.29 7.55
CA GLN A 43 -10.98 -3.59 8.13
C GLN A 43 -11.00 -2.10 7.78
N SER A 44 -10.44 -1.26 8.65
CA SER A 44 -10.28 0.17 8.41
C SER A 44 -9.23 0.46 7.32
N VAL A 45 -9.18 1.71 6.84
CA VAL A 45 -8.16 2.14 5.86
C VAL A 45 -6.76 2.05 6.48
N GLU A 46 -6.63 2.42 7.75
CA GLU A 46 -5.37 2.40 8.50
C GLU A 46 -4.86 0.96 8.70
N GLU A 47 -5.76 0.02 9.02
CA GLU A 47 -5.42 -1.40 9.15
C GLU A 47 -4.96 -2.00 7.82
N LYS A 48 -5.69 -1.71 6.74
CA LYS A 48 -5.31 -2.14 5.38
C LYS A 48 -3.98 -1.55 4.93
N ALA A 49 -3.69 -0.30 5.30
CA ALA A 49 -2.46 0.37 4.92
C ALA A 49 -1.20 -0.28 5.52
N GLN A 50 -1.32 -0.98 6.65
CA GLN A 50 -0.21 -1.69 7.29
C GLN A 50 -0.01 -3.11 6.76
N GLN A 51 -0.89 -3.62 5.90
CA GLN A 51 -0.78 -5.00 5.40
C GLN A 51 0.34 -5.13 4.37
N VAL A 52 1.14 -6.17 4.55
CA VAL A 52 2.34 -6.46 3.76
C VAL A 52 2.11 -7.72 2.95
N ALA A 53 2.17 -7.58 1.63
CA ALA A 53 2.11 -8.69 0.68
C ALA A 53 3.44 -9.41 0.59
N LEU A 54 4.57 -8.72 0.69
CA LEU A 54 5.89 -9.36 0.63
C LEU A 54 6.88 -8.62 1.51
N ASP A 55 7.62 -9.34 2.36
CA ASP A 55 8.79 -8.84 3.09
C ASP A 55 9.88 -9.91 3.08
N VAL A 56 10.73 -9.85 2.05
CA VAL A 56 11.81 -10.82 1.82
C VAL A 56 13.07 -10.10 1.31
N PRO A 57 14.27 -10.64 1.56
CA PRO A 57 15.47 -10.21 0.85
C PRO A 57 15.34 -10.58 -0.63
N ASP A 58 15.79 -9.68 -1.51
CA ASP A 58 15.96 -9.94 -2.92
C ASP A 58 17.29 -10.65 -3.20
N ILE A 59 17.61 -10.81 -4.49
CA ILE A 59 18.85 -11.46 -4.93
C ILE A 59 20.12 -10.66 -4.59
N THR A 60 20.03 -9.33 -4.37
CA THR A 60 21.16 -8.50 -3.95
C THR A 60 21.35 -8.52 -2.43
N GLY A 61 20.37 -9.06 -1.70
CA GLY A 61 20.32 -9.08 -0.24
C GLY A 61 19.58 -7.86 0.33
N ASP A 62 19.05 -7.00 -0.52
CA ASP A 62 18.23 -5.87 -0.11
C ASP A 62 16.84 -6.36 0.29
N ARG A 63 16.33 -5.93 1.44
CA ARG A 63 14.99 -6.33 1.88
C ARG A 63 13.95 -5.49 1.15
N ILE A 64 13.14 -6.16 0.34
CA ILE A 64 12.02 -5.55 -0.38
C ILE A 64 10.76 -5.75 0.46
N THR A 65 10.03 -4.65 0.65
CA THR A 65 8.71 -4.67 1.29
C THR A 65 7.66 -4.16 0.32
N VAL A 66 6.67 -5.00 0.04
CA VAL A 66 5.56 -4.68 -0.87
C VAL A 66 4.27 -4.60 -0.05
N PRO A 67 3.58 -3.46 -0.03
CA PRO A 67 2.29 -3.34 0.64
C PRO A 67 1.20 -4.08 -0.14
N THR A 68 0.21 -4.64 0.56
CA THR A 68 -0.97 -5.25 -0.08
C THR A 68 -1.89 -4.19 -0.68
N TYR A 69 -2.07 -3.09 0.05
CA TYR A 69 -2.97 -2.01 -0.32
C TYR A 69 -2.21 -0.74 -0.62
N PHE A 70 -2.69 0.05 -1.57
CA PHE A 70 -2.24 1.42 -1.84
C PHE A 70 -3.25 2.39 -1.27
N VAL A 71 -2.79 3.33 -0.44
CA VAL A 71 -3.66 4.36 0.12
C VAL A 71 -3.71 5.54 -0.85
N VAL A 72 -4.91 5.87 -1.30
CA VAL A 72 -5.16 7.00 -2.21
C VAL A 72 -6.09 7.98 -1.51
N GLU A 73 -5.76 9.27 -1.61
CA GLU A 73 -6.63 10.38 -1.22
C GLU A 73 -7.21 11.00 -2.49
N TYR A 74 -8.54 10.98 -2.60
CA TYR A 74 -9.27 11.56 -3.73
C TYR A 74 -9.46 13.07 -3.54
N PRO A 75 -9.76 13.82 -4.62
CA PRO A 75 -9.95 15.27 -4.56
C PRO A 75 -11.06 15.74 -3.62
N ASP A 76 -12.03 14.86 -3.30
CA ASP A 76 -13.10 15.12 -2.34
C ASP A 76 -12.67 14.93 -0.87
N GLY A 77 -11.42 14.53 -0.63
CA GLY A 77 -10.85 14.21 0.69
C GLY A 77 -11.13 12.77 1.15
N THR A 78 -11.79 11.95 0.34
CA THR A 78 -12.04 10.54 0.68
C THR A 78 -10.74 9.75 0.57
N LYS A 79 -10.40 8.96 1.60
CA LYS A 79 -9.27 8.03 1.58
C LYS A 79 -9.74 6.60 1.34
N LYS A 80 -9.10 5.91 0.40
CA LYS A 80 -9.33 4.48 0.15
C LYS A 80 -8.02 3.70 0.17
N ALA A 81 -8.08 2.48 0.67
CA ALA A 81 -7.03 1.49 0.55
C ALA A 81 -7.40 0.52 -0.58
N LEU A 82 -6.68 0.60 -1.71
CA LEU A 82 -6.90 -0.19 -2.92
C LEU A 82 -5.98 -1.39 -2.96
N HIS A 83 -6.52 -2.60 -3.07
CA HIS A 83 -5.74 -3.83 -3.14
C HIS A 83 -5.05 -3.93 -4.50
N HIS A 84 -3.76 -4.23 -4.49
CA HIS A 84 -2.92 -4.30 -5.69
C HIS A 84 -3.34 -5.31 -6.79
N VAL A 85 -4.29 -6.21 -6.51
CA VAL A 85 -4.80 -7.22 -7.46
C VAL A 85 -6.28 -7.01 -7.72
N ARG A 86 -7.08 -6.91 -6.65
CA ARG A 86 -8.55 -6.87 -6.75
C ARG A 86 -9.06 -5.57 -7.32
N ASP A 87 -8.38 -4.47 -7.02
CA ASP A 87 -8.84 -3.11 -7.34
C ASP A 87 -8.05 -2.54 -8.52
N ALA A 88 -7.54 -3.41 -9.41
CA ALA A 88 -6.71 -3.01 -10.55
C ALA A 88 -7.42 -2.01 -11.50
N GLU A 89 -8.74 -2.14 -11.67
CA GLU A 89 -9.54 -1.18 -12.42
C GLU A 89 -9.55 0.19 -11.73
N GLU A 90 -9.88 0.24 -10.43
CA GLU A 90 -9.91 1.49 -9.66
C GLU A 90 -8.52 2.14 -9.57
N ILE A 91 -7.45 1.35 -9.45
CA ILE A 91 -6.07 1.85 -9.53
C ILE A 91 -5.79 2.46 -10.91
N SER A 92 -6.24 1.82 -11.99
CA SER A 92 -6.13 2.36 -13.35
C SER A 92 -6.89 3.68 -13.49
N ASP A 93 -8.09 3.78 -12.89
CA ASP A 93 -8.88 5.02 -12.81
C ASP A 93 -8.13 6.13 -12.09
N VAL A 94 -7.55 5.84 -10.92
CA VAL A 94 -6.75 6.82 -10.16
C VAL A 94 -5.56 7.31 -10.98
N ILE A 95 -4.81 6.40 -11.63
CA ILE A 95 -3.66 6.78 -12.47
C ILE A 95 -4.11 7.61 -13.68
N ARG A 96 -5.27 7.29 -14.27
CA ARG A 96 -5.83 8.09 -15.36
C ARG A 96 -6.19 9.49 -14.90
N GLN A 97 -6.89 9.63 -13.77
CA GLN A 97 -7.26 10.93 -13.18
C GLN A 97 -6.03 11.76 -12.85
N ALA A 98 -5.00 11.15 -12.25
CA ALA A 98 -3.75 11.83 -11.91
C ALA A 98 -2.96 12.32 -13.15
N ARG A 99 -3.28 11.80 -14.35
CA ARG A 99 -2.70 12.23 -15.63
C ARG A 99 -3.61 13.15 -16.43
N MET A 100 -4.70 13.65 -15.85
CA MET A 100 -5.57 14.63 -16.51
C MET A 100 -5.28 16.03 -15.99
N ASP A 101 -5.34 17.03 -16.87
CA ASP A 101 -5.37 18.44 -16.50
C ASP A 101 -6.79 18.88 -16.08
N GLU A 102 -6.93 20.14 -15.67
CA GLU A 102 -8.22 20.74 -15.29
C GLU A 102 -9.26 20.77 -16.43
N HIS A 103 -8.81 20.58 -17.67
CA HIS A 103 -9.65 20.53 -18.87
C HIS A 103 -9.95 19.09 -19.33
N GLY A 104 -9.49 18.09 -18.58
CA GLY A 104 -9.69 16.67 -18.90
C GLY A 104 -8.77 16.13 -19.99
N ASN A 105 -7.74 16.88 -20.40
CA ASN A 105 -6.75 16.39 -21.36
C ASN A 105 -5.70 15.54 -20.66
N ARG A 106 -5.25 14.50 -21.35
CA ARG A 106 -4.21 13.61 -20.83
C ARG A 106 -2.83 14.25 -20.98
N ILE A 107 -2.13 14.38 -19.87
CA ILE A 107 -0.75 14.84 -19.78
C ILE A 107 0.18 13.65 -20.12
N TRP A 108 1.06 13.88 -21.10
CA TRP A 108 2.13 12.96 -21.49
C TRP A 108 3.46 13.68 -21.31
N TRP A 109 4.37 13.10 -20.54
CA TRP A 109 5.76 13.56 -20.34
C TRP A 109 6.73 12.45 -20.75
#